data_AF-A0ABD3KYN1-F1
#
_entry.id   AF-A0ABD3KYN1-F1
#
_cell.length_a   1.000
_cell.length_b   1.000
_cell.length_c   1.000
_cell.angle_alpha   90.00
_cell.angle_beta   90.00
_cell.angle_gamma   90.00
#
_symmetry.space_group_name_H-M   'P 1'
#
loop_
_entity.id
_entity.type
_entity.pdbx_description
1 polymer ?
#
loop_
_entity_poly.entity_id
_entity_poly.type
_entity_poly.pdbx_seq_one_letter_code
_entity_poly.pdbx_strand_id
1 'polypeptide(L)'
;MERTDNSPPKFSLREFFKSLIDHKGKNKPEEVRNYLLVVATLIAAVTFQAGVNPPGGVWQENSHDHKAGRAIYASDVMAFYVFLTCNTLALSSSIFLIINLTWGFPFFLEVLVATVSMLMTYGASIFAITPTETMPSVQFRYVLAIAAVPIIVRVVIQICKYVLWKWSGGKCKFYIG
;
A
#
# COMPACT_ATOMS: atom_id res chain seq x y z
N MET A 1 -22.02 36.47 -33.33
CA MET A 1 -22.64 35.78 -32.18
C MET A 1 -21.74 34.60 -31.83
N GLU A 2 -20.80 34.83 -30.92
CA GLU A 2 -19.77 33.87 -30.53
C GLU A 2 -20.39 32.86 -29.55
N ARG A 3 -20.49 31.60 -29.98
CA ARG A 3 -21.07 30.52 -29.18
C ARG A 3 -20.05 30.14 -28.11
N THR A 4 -20.28 30.56 -26.87
CA THR A 4 -19.49 30.15 -25.71
C THR A 4 -19.64 28.65 -25.48
N ASP A 5 -18.58 27.88 -25.74
CA ASP A 5 -18.52 26.44 -25.44
C ASP A 5 -18.41 26.23 -23.93
N ASN A 6 -19.56 26.08 -23.27
CA ASN A 6 -19.67 25.70 -21.87
C ASN A 6 -19.48 24.18 -21.67
N SER A 7 -18.49 23.57 -22.34
CA SER A 7 -18.14 22.17 -22.09
C SER A 7 -17.32 22.04 -20.80
N PRO A 8 -17.65 21.10 -19.90
CA PRO A 8 -16.89 20.92 -18.66
C PRO A 8 -15.44 20.57 -19.00
N PRO A 9 -14.45 21.03 -18.20
CA PRO A 9 -13.04 20.79 -18.48
C PRO A 9 -12.80 19.29 -18.64
N LYS A 10 -12.41 18.85 -19.84
CA LYS A 10 -12.13 17.45 -20.13
C LYS A 10 -10.89 17.05 -19.35
N PHE A 11 -11.08 16.32 -18.24
CA PHE A 11 -9.97 15.76 -17.46
C PHE A 11 -9.21 14.74 -18.31
N SER A 12 -8.12 15.18 -18.94
CA SER A 12 -7.24 14.33 -19.72
C SER A 12 -6.23 13.66 -18.80
N LEU A 13 -6.49 12.39 -18.46
CA LEU A 13 -5.55 11.55 -17.71
C LEU A 13 -4.14 11.59 -18.29
N ARG A 14 -4.01 11.64 -19.62
CA ARG A 14 -2.72 11.71 -20.30
C ARG A 14 -1.93 12.97 -19.96
N GLU A 15 -2.60 14.13 -19.95
CA GLU A 15 -1.95 15.41 -19.61
C GLU A 15 -1.66 15.50 -18.10
N PHE A 16 -2.56 14.98 -17.27
CA PHE A 16 -2.31 14.82 -15.83
C PHE A 16 -1.09 13.93 -15.55
N PHE A 17 -1.01 12.75 -16.16
CA PHE A 17 0.16 11.87 -16.03
C PHE A 17 1.42 12.48 -16.63
N LYS A 18 1.33 13.19 -17.77
CA LYS A 18 2.47 13.89 -18.39
C LYS A 18 3.00 15.00 -17.48
N SER A 19 2.14 15.78 -16.82
CA SER A 19 2.59 16.81 -15.86
C SER A 19 3.21 16.21 -14.60
N LEU A 20 2.69 15.07 -14.11
CA LEU A 20 3.31 14.31 -13.01
C LEU A 20 4.71 13.80 -13.37
N ILE A 21 4.92 13.40 -14.62
CA ILE A 21 6.22 12.87 -15.10
C ILE A 21 7.20 14.02 -15.40
N ASP A 22 6.74 15.15 -15.96
CA ASP A 22 7.59 16.30 -16.31
C ASP A 22 8.19 16.98 -15.07
N HIS A 23 7.48 16.95 -13.94
CA HIS A 23 8.00 17.42 -12.65
C HIS A 23 9.22 16.62 -12.15
N LYS A 24 9.40 15.39 -12.62
CA LYS A 24 10.49 14.50 -12.18
C LYS A 24 11.87 14.94 -12.67
N GLY A 25 11.94 15.80 -13.69
CA GLY A 25 13.21 16.27 -14.29
C GLY A 25 13.79 17.56 -13.72
N LYS A 26 13.02 18.31 -12.91
CA LYS A 26 13.43 19.66 -12.42
C LYS A 26 13.75 19.74 -10.94
N ASN A 27 13.30 18.78 -10.14
CA ASN A 27 13.38 18.86 -8.68
C ASN A 27 14.65 18.17 -8.14
N LYS A 28 15.20 18.69 -7.03
CA LYS A 28 16.35 18.06 -6.36
C LYS A 28 15.93 16.68 -5.81
N PRO A 29 16.81 15.66 -5.81
CA PRO A 29 16.49 14.31 -5.32
C PRO A 29 15.90 14.30 -3.89
N GLU A 30 16.31 15.23 -3.03
CA GLU A 30 15.82 15.35 -1.67
C GLU A 30 14.39 15.89 -1.57
N GLU A 31 14.02 16.84 -2.44
CA GLU A 31 12.66 17.39 -2.48
C GLU A 31 11.67 16.31 -2.95
N VAL A 32 12.03 15.56 -3.99
CA VAL A 32 11.23 14.43 -4.47
C VAL A 32 11.06 13.38 -3.38
N ARG A 33 12.13 13.06 -2.62
CA ARG A 33 12.06 12.14 -1.48
C ARG A 33 11.06 12.62 -0.43
N ASN A 34 11.08 13.90 -0.08
CA ASN A 34 10.18 14.48 0.91
C ASN A 34 8.71 14.43 0.46
N TYR A 35 8.42 14.80 -0.80
CA TYR A 35 7.07 14.68 -1.35
C TYR A 35 6.56 13.23 -1.36
N LEU A 36 7.40 12.29 -1.79
CA LEU A 36 7.04 10.87 -1.81
C LEU A 36 6.80 10.31 -0.41
N LEU A 37 7.58 10.73 0.59
CA LEU A 37 7.36 10.36 2.00
C LEU A 37 6.01 10.85 2.50
N VAL A 38 5.64 12.10 2.20
CA VAL A 38 4.33 12.66 2.56
C VAL A 38 3.21 11.86 1.90
N VAL A 39 3.28 11.65 0.58
CA VAL A 39 2.26 10.89 -0.16
C VAL A 39 2.15 9.45 0.36
N ALA A 40 3.27 8.77 0.59
CA ALA A 40 3.27 7.40 1.12
C ALA A 40 2.67 7.34 2.53
N THR A 41 2.99 8.30 3.40
CA THR A 41 2.43 8.36 4.75
C THR A 41 0.92 8.61 4.73
N LEU A 42 0.44 9.47 3.83
CA LEU A 42 -1.00 9.72 3.65
C LEU A 42 -1.74 8.47 3.16
N ILE A 43 -1.21 7.76 2.15
CA ILE A 43 -1.83 6.51 1.68
C ILE A 43 -1.83 5.46 2.79
N ALA A 44 -0.72 5.33 3.54
CA ALA A 44 -0.66 4.41 4.67
C ALA A 44 -1.70 4.75 5.75
N ALA A 45 -1.88 6.03 6.08
CA ALA A 45 -2.88 6.47 7.06
C ALA A 45 -4.32 6.18 6.58
N VAL A 46 -4.65 6.53 5.33
CA VAL A 46 -6.00 6.30 4.75
C VAL A 46 -6.31 4.81 4.68
N THR A 47 -5.36 3.99 4.24
CA THR A 47 -5.55 2.54 4.15
C THR A 47 -5.67 1.89 5.51
N PHE A 48 -4.84 2.29 6.48
CA PHE A 48 -4.95 1.82 7.86
C PHE A 48 -6.33 2.14 8.44
N GLN A 49 -6.79 3.39 8.33
CA GLN A 49 -8.11 3.81 8.81
C GLN A 49 -9.24 3.01 8.18
N ALA A 50 -9.20 2.81 6.86
CA ALA A 50 -10.21 2.05 6.14
C ALA A 50 -10.19 0.53 6.45
N GLY A 51 -9.04 -0.02 6.85
CA GLY A 51 -8.93 -1.41 7.29
C GLY A 51 -9.40 -1.64 8.73
N VAL A 52 -9.14 -0.68 9.63
CA VAL A 52 -9.61 -0.78 11.03
C VAL A 52 -11.07 -0.37 11.21
N ASN A 53 -11.58 0.49 10.32
CA ASN A 53 -12.96 0.91 10.27
C ASN A 53 -13.55 0.51 8.91
N PRO A 54 -14.06 -0.72 8.76
CA PRO A 54 -14.60 -1.17 7.48
C PRO A 54 -15.78 -0.28 7.04
N PRO A 55 -15.98 -0.11 5.71
CA PRO A 55 -17.14 0.61 5.18
C PRO A 55 -18.44 0.05 5.75
N GLY A 56 -19.38 0.92 6.15
CA GLY A 56 -20.61 0.49 6.80
C GLY A 56 -20.46 0.05 8.26
N GLY A 57 -19.24 -0.02 8.79
CA GLY A 57 -18.95 -0.30 10.20
C GLY A 57 -18.99 -1.78 10.56
N VAL A 58 -19.12 -2.03 11.86
CA VAL A 58 -19.21 -3.38 12.43
C VAL A 58 -20.56 -3.56 13.13
N TRP A 59 -21.03 -4.80 13.19
CA TRP A 59 -22.21 -5.14 13.96
C TRP A 59 -21.98 -4.82 15.45
N GLN A 60 -22.94 -4.14 16.08
CA GLN A 60 -22.84 -3.72 17.48
C GLN A 60 -23.38 -4.79 18.45
N GLU A 61 -24.30 -5.63 17.99
CA GLU A 61 -24.97 -6.67 18.77
C GLU A 61 -24.81 -8.04 18.11
N ASN A 62 -25.04 -9.10 18.88
CA ASN A 62 -25.09 -10.46 18.36
C ASN A 62 -26.52 -10.77 17.89
N SER A 63 -26.64 -11.48 16.78
CA SER A 63 -27.90 -12.00 16.25
C SER A 63 -27.71 -13.43 15.75
N HIS A 64 -28.78 -14.05 15.24
CA HIS A 64 -28.73 -15.36 14.61
C HIS A 64 -27.79 -15.37 13.38
N ASP A 65 -27.78 -14.26 12.61
CA ASP A 65 -27.08 -14.20 11.32
C ASP A 65 -25.74 -13.45 11.37
N HIS A 66 -25.41 -12.80 12.49
CA HIS A 66 -24.17 -12.02 12.63
C HIS A 66 -23.68 -11.92 14.06
N LYS A 67 -22.37 -11.67 14.21
CA LYS A 67 -21.70 -11.51 15.50
C LYS A 67 -21.18 -10.07 15.66
N ALA A 68 -21.30 -9.53 16.86
CA ALA A 68 -20.77 -8.21 17.20
C ALA A 68 -19.26 -8.13 16.90
N GLY A 69 -18.81 -6.98 16.39
CA GLY A 69 -17.44 -6.73 15.97
C GLY A 69 -17.08 -7.23 14.56
N ARG A 70 -17.98 -7.97 13.88
CA ARG A 70 -17.77 -8.35 12.47
C ARG A 70 -18.18 -7.22 11.53
N ALA A 71 -17.45 -7.06 10.44
CA ALA A 71 -17.76 -6.05 9.43
C ALA A 71 -19.14 -6.28 8.83
N ILE A 72 -19.97 -5.24 8.79
CA ILE A 72 -21.25 -5.26 8.06
C ILE A 72 -20.98 -5.45 6.56
N TYR A 73 -19.90 -4.86 6.06
CA TYR A 73 -19.51 -5.00 4.66
C TYR A 73 -19.21 -6.44 4.24
N ALA A 74 -18.86 -7.33 5.19
CA ALA A 74 -18.61 -8.74 4.91
C ALA A 74 -19.88 -9.52 4.52
N SER A 75 -21.08 -8.92 4.60
CA SER A 75 -22.31 -9.48 4.05
C SER A 75 -22.27 -9.62 2.51
N ASP A 76 -21.55 -8.75 1.80
CA ASP A 76 -21.16 -8.97 0.40
C ASP A 76 -19.72 -9.44 0.35
N VAL A 77 -19.57 -10.77 0.32
CA VAL A 77 -18.27 -11.44 0.39
C VAL A 77 -17.35 -11.00 -0.76
N MET A 78 -17.85 -10.88 -1.99
CA MET A 78 -17.00 -10.54 -3.13
C MET A 78 -16.52 -9.10 -3.06
N ALA A 79 -17.42 -8.14 -2.81
CA ALA A 79 -17.05 -6.73 -2.70
C ALA A 79 -16.09 -6.48 -1.53
N PHE A 80 -16.33 -7.14 -0.39
CA PHE A 80 -15.47 -7.06 0.79
C PHE A 80 -14.04 -7.56 0.51
N TYR A 81 -13.88 -8.69 -0.18
CA TYR A 81 -12.56 -9.23 -0.51
C TYR A 81 -11.79 -8.35 -1.52
N VAL A 82 -12.48 -7.83 -2.55
CA VAL A 82 -11.86 -6.90 -3.50
C VAL A 82 -11.37 -5.65 -2.77
N PHE A 83 -12.20 -5.08 -1.90
CA PHE A 83 -11.84 -3.93 -1.08
C PHE A 83 -10.63 -4.22 -0.19
N LEU A 84 -10.67 -5.30 0.61
CA LEU A 84 -9.59 -5.66 1.52
C LEU A 84 -8.27 -5.91 0.80
N THR A 85 -8.31 -6.60 -0.34
CA THR A 85 -7.12 -6.90 -1.14
C THR A 85 -6.49 -5.62 -1.67
N CYS A 86 -7.28 -4.76 -2.31
CA CYS A 86 -6.80 -3.47 -2.84
C CYS A 86 -6.24 -2.58 -1.72
N ASN A 87 -6.94 -2.51 -0.59
CA ASN A 87 -6.53 -1.71 0.56
C ASN A 87 -5.20 -2.21 1.16
N THR A 88 -5.07 -3.52 1.35
CA THR A 88 -3.85 -4.16 1.87
C THR A 88 -2.65 -3.96 0.93
N LEU A 89 -2.87 -4.07 -0.38
CA LEU A 89 -1.83 -3.82 -1.38
C LEU A 89 -1.34 -2.37 -1.35
N ALA A 90 -2.26 -1.40 -1.24
CA ALA A 90 -1.93 0.02 -1.13
C ALA A 90 -1.14 0.33 0.17
N LEU A 91 -1.56 -0.24 1.31
CA LEU A 91 -0.84 -0.12 2.58
C LEU A 91 0.59 -0.70 2.47
N SER A 92 0.72 -1.91 1.93
CA SER A 92 2.01 -2.60 1.75
C SER A 92 2.97 -1.80 0.87
N SER A 93 2.48 -1.30 -0.28
CA SER A 93 3.25 -0.45 -1.19
C SER A 93 3.73 0.83 -0.51
N SER A 94 2.86 1.47 0.28
CA SER A 94 3.19 2.71 1.00
C SER A 94 4.27 2.50 2.06
N ILE A 95 4.15 1.44 2.86
CA ILE A 95 5.17 1.09 3.87
C ILE A 95 6.50 0.71 3.21
N PHE A 96 6.46 0.10 2.02
CA PHE A 96 7.68 -0.15 1.24
C PHE A 96 8.35 1.17 0.83
N LEU A 97 7.60 2.14 0.31
CA LEU A 97 8.14 3.45 -0.04
C LEU A 97 8.73 4.15 1.19
N ILE A 98 8.01 4.19 2.31
CA ILE A 98 8.50 4.80 3.57
C ILE A 98 9.85 4.19 3.97
N ILE A 99 9.95 2.87 4.03
CA ILE A 99 11.19 2.20 4.46
C ILE A 99 12.35 2.44 3.49
N ASN A 100 12.10 2.49 2.17
CA ASN A 100 13.16 2.79 1.19
C ASN A 100 13.61 4.25 1.27
N LEU A 101 12.69 5.18 1.46
CA LEU A 101 12.97 6.62 1.46
C LEU A 101 13.64 7.05 2.78
N THR A 102 13.35 6.37 3.90
CA THR A 102 13.96 6.64 5.21
C THR A 102 15.28 5.88 5.43
N TRP A 103 15.71 5.03 4.48
CA TRP A 103 16.96 4.29 4.61
C TRP A 103 18.18 5.24 4.70
N GLY A 104 19.04 5.02 5.70
CA GLY A 104 20.25 5.83 5.92
C GLY A 104 20.07 7.04 6.84
N PHE A 105 18.86 7.28 7.38
CA PHE A 105 18.63 8.29 8.41
C PHE A 105 18.77 7.71 9.83
N PRO A 106 19.17 8.52 10.83
CA PRO A 106 19.30 8.06 12.22
C PRO A 106 17.99 7.54 12.82
N PHE A 107 16.84 8.06 12.38
CA PHE A 107 15.50 7.67 12.85
C PHE A 107 14.92 6.43 12.13
N PHE A 108 15.70 5.74 11.29
CA PHE A 108 15.22 4.60 10.53
C PHE A 108 14.64 3.47 11.40
N LEU A 109 15.31 3.14 12.52
CA LEU A 109 14.86 2.07 13.41
C LEU A 109 13.51 2.39 14.07
N GLU A 110 13.29 3.64 14.43
CA GLU A 110 12.03 4.09 15.02
C GLU A 110 10.88 4.00 14.01
N VAL A 111 11.11 4.45 12.77
CA VAL A 111 10.15 4.31 11.66
C VAL A 111 9.88 2.83 11.34
N LEU A 112 10.90 1.97 11.39
CA LEU A 112 10.74 0.54 11.19
C LEU A 112 9.87 -0.08 12.29
N VAL A 113 10.14 0.20 13.56
CA VAL A 113 9.34 -0.31 14.69
C VAL A 113 7.90 0.18 14.59
N ALA A 114 7.68 1.46 14.29
CA ALA A 114 6.35 2.04 14.11
C ALA A 114 5.58 1.36 12.96
N THR A 115 6.21 1.16 11.80
CA THR A 115 5.56 0.54 10.63
C THR A 115 5.27 -0.95 10.83
N VAL A 116 6.14 -1.68 11.55
CA VAL A 116 5.89 -3.08 11.93
C VAL A 116 4.73 -3.18 12.92
N SER A 117 4.72 -2.32 13.95
CA SER A 117 3.60 -2.25 14.90
C SER A 117 2.28 -1.95 14.18
N MET A 118 2.28 -1.00 13.24
CA MET A 118 1.10 -0.65 12.45
C MET A 118 0.59 -1.82 11.61
N LEU A 119 1.48 -2.60 10.97
CA LEU A 119 1.11 -3.81 10.23
C LEU A 119 0.48 -4.88 11.13
N MET A 120 1.02 -5.05 12.33
CA MET A 120 0.48 -5.99 13.32
C MET A 120 -0.94 -5.58 13.75
N THR A 121 -1.16 -4.31 14.07
CA THR A 121 -2.48 -3.79 14.42
C THR A 121 -3.47 -3.91 13.26
N TYR A 122 -3.04 -3.62 12.03
CA TYR A 122 -3.86 -3.79 10.83
C TYR A 122 -4.28 -5.25 10.66
N GLY A 123 -3.33 -6.19 10.73
CA GLY A 123 -3.59 -7.62 10.61
C GLY A 123 -4.54 -8.13 11.71
N ALA A 124 -4.33 -7.71 12.96
CA ALA A 124 -5.22 -8.03 14.07
C ALA A 124 -6.65 -7.49 13.85
N SER A 125 -6.77 -6.28 13.32
CA SER A 125 -8.07 -5.69 13.00
C SER A 125 -8.80 -6.45 11.90
N ILE A 126 -8.11 -6.76 10.79
CA ILE A 126 -8.71 -7.56 9.70
C ILE A 126 -9.18 -8.92 10.22
N PHE A 127 -8.40 -9.55 11.10
CA PHE A 127 -8.79 -10.81 11.75
C PHE A 127 -10.02 -10.65 12.65
N ALA A 128 -10.10 -9.57 13.43
CA ALA A 128 -11.23 -9.29 14.32
C ALA A 128 -12.52 -9.02 13.53
N ILE A 129 -12.46 -8.29 12.42
CA ILE A 129 -13.66 -7.92 11.65
C ILE A 129 -14.13 -8.99 10.67
N THR A 130 -13.27 -9.91 10.22
CA THR A 130 -13.61 -10.91 9.20
C THR A 130 -14.35 -12.12 9.80
N PRO A 131 -15.62 -12.39 9.44
CA PRO A 131 -16.37 -13.51 10.00
C PRO A 131 -15.67 -14.86 9.75
N THR A 132 -15.62 -15.70 10.79
CA THR A 132 -14.89 -16.99 10.81
C THR A 132 -15.69 -18.14 10.21
N GLU A 133 -17.02 -18.02 10.22
CA GLU A 133 -17.96 -19.04 9.75
C GLU A 133 -17.87 -19.30 8.24
N THR A 134 -17.30 -18.37 7.46
CA THR A 134 -17.21 -18.54 6.01
C THR A 134 -16.07 -19.46 5.56
N MET A 135 -14.94 -19.58 6.28
CA MET A 135 -13.82 -20.47 5.89
C MET A 135 -12.81 -20.73 7.05
N PRO A 136 -12.84 -21.89 7.75
CA PRO A 136 -11.92 -22.19 8.86
C PRO A 136 -10.45 -22.48 8.45
N SER A 137 -10.16 -22.76 7.18
CA SER A 137 -8.82 -23.15 6.70
C SER A 137 -7.98 -21.99 6.10
N VAL A 138 -8.61 -20.85 5.76
CA VAL A 138 -7.95 -19.73 5.05
C VAL A 138 -7.40 -18.65 5.97
N GLN A 139 -7.81 -18.60 7.25
CA GLN A 139 -7.38 -17.55 8.19
C GLN A 139 -5.88 -17.60 8.47
N PHE A 140 -5.34 -18.80 8.74
CA PHE A 140 -3.90 -18.96 8.96
C PHE A 140 -3.12 -18.62 7.68
N ARG A 141 -3.60 -19.06 6.51
CA ARG A 141 -2.98 -18.75 5.20
C ARG A 141 -3.03 -17.27 4.86
N TYR A 142 -4.11 -16.56 5.17
CA TYR A 142 -4.25 -15.13 4.88
C TYR A 142 -3.43 -14.27 5.84
N VAL A 143 -3.40 -14.58 7.14
CA VAL A 143 -2.53 -13.89 8.11
C VAL A 143 -1.06 -14.13 7.77
N LEU A 144 -0.70 -15.38 7.43
CA LEU A 144 0.64 -15.71 6.97
C LEU A 144 0.96 -15.03 5.64
N ALA A 145 0.02 -14.91 4.71
CA ALA A 145 0.21 -14.21 3.44
C ALA A 145 0.32 -12.69 3.62
N ILE A 146 -0.46 -12.06 4.49
CA ILE A 146 -0.36 -10.63 4.79
C ILE A 146 0.98 -10.31 5.47
N ALA A 147 1.48 -11.20 6.34
CA ALA A 147 2.81 -11.06 6.94
C ALA A 147 3.95 -11.38 5.96
N ALA A 148 3.77 -12.40 5.10
CA ALA A 148 4.82 -12.90 4.22
C ALA A 148 4.93 -12.12 2.91
N VAL A 149 3.84 -11.62 2.33
CA VAL A 149 3.85 -10.91 1.03
C VAL A 149 4.75 -9.67 1.05
N PRO A 150 4.73 -8.78 2.07
CA PRO A 150 5.65 -7.66 2.15
C PRO A 150 7.11 -8.10 2.26
N ILE A 151 7.38 -9.20 2.98
CA ILE A 151 8.72 -9.77 3.17
C ILE A 151 9.21 -10.40 1.86
N ILE A 152 8.37 -11.22 1.22
CA ILE A 152 8.65 -11.90 -0.04
C ILE A 152 8.89 -10.88 -1.14
N VAL A 153 8.04 -9.85 -1.27
CA VAL A 153 8.22 -8.79 -2.27
C VAL A 153 9.53 -8.03 -2.03
N ARG A 154 9.91 -7.77 -0.77
CA ARG A 154 11.18 -7.11 -0.43
C ARG A 154 12.41 -7.98 -0.73
N VAL A 155 12.35 -9.26 -0.40
CA VAL A 155 13.38 -10.25 -0.71
C VAL A 155 13.53 -10.39 -2.22
N VAL A 156 12.43 -10.48 -2.96
CA VAL A 156 12.44 -10.54 -4.43
C VAL A 156 13.06 -9.28 -5.02
N ILE A 157 12.71 -8.08 -4.53
CA ILE A 157 13.30 -6.83 -5.03
C ILE A 157 14.81 -6.76 -4.73
N GLN A 158 15.25 -7.16 -3.53
CA GLN A 158 16.68 -7.18 -3.20
C GLN A 158 17.45 -8.21 -4.03
N ILE A 159 16.89 -9.41 -4.23
CA ILE A 159 17.48 -10.44 -5.08
C ILE A 159 17.53 -9.97 -6.53
N CYS A 160 16.46 -9.37 -7.06
CA CYS A 160 16.46 -8.79 -8.40
C CYS A 160 17.53 -7.70 -8.55
N LYS A 161 17.69 -6.80 -7.58
CA LYS A 161 18.76 -5.78 -7.61
C LYS A 161 20.15 -6.40 -7.54
N TYR A 162 20.36 -7.41 -6.72
CA TYR A 162 21.62 -8.14 -6.63
C TYR A 162 21.94 -8.91 -7.92
N VAL A 163 20.95 -9.58 -8.51
CA VAL A 163 21.11 -10.30 -9.79
C VAL A 163 21.37 -9.33 -10.93
N LEU A 164 20.64 -8.21 -11.01
CA LEU A 164 20.88 -7.15 -12.00
C LEU A 164 22.26 -6.50 -11.81
N TRP A 165 22.68 -6.24 -10.57
CA TRP A 165 24.03 -5.75 -10.27
C TRP A 165 25.11 -6.77 -10.67
N LYS A 166 24.92 -8.05 -10.35
CA LYS A 166 25.85 -9.13 -10.72
C LYS A 166 25.93 -9.32 -12.25
N TRP A 167 24.81 -9.17 -12.94
CA TRP A 167 24.74 -9.27 -14.40
C TRP A 167 25.34 -8.04 -15.09
N SER A 168 25.16 -6.85 -14.49
CA SER A 168 25.79 -5.61 -14.94
C SER A 168 27.29 -5.54 -14.59
N GLY A 169 27.71 -6.19 -13.51
CA GLY A 169 29.08 -6.30 -13.01
C GLY A 169 30.00 -7.25 -13.79
N GLY A 170 29.55 -7.75 -14.96
CA GLY A 170 30.37 -8.51 -15.90
C GLY A 170 30.69 -7.78 -17.22
N LYS A 171 30.18 -6.56 -17.46
CA LYS A 171 30.39 -5.83 -18.73
C LYS A 171 30.76 -4.35 -18.57
N CYS A 172 31.59 -4.02 -17.58
CA CYS A 172 32.30 -2.73 -17.55
C CYS A 172 33.79 -2.95 -17.25
N LYS A 173 34.50 -3.49 -18.24
CA LYS A 173 35.89 -3.15 -18.53
C LYS A 173 36.00 -2.95 -20.03
N PHE A 174 35.87 -1.72 -20.52
CA PHE A 174 36.55 -1.27 -21.73
C PHE A 174 36.67 0.28 -21.68
N TYR A 175 37.89 0.70 -21.31
CA TYR A 175 38.65 1.94 -21.60
C TYR A 175 37.98 3.32 -21.52
N ILE A 176 38.32 4.05 -20.45
CA ILE A 176 38.86 5.42 -20.58
C ILE A 176 40.15 5.44 -19.75
N GLY A 177 41.26 5.66 -20.43
CA GLY A 177 42.63 5.62 -19.91
C GLY A 177 43.58 5.43 -21.08
#